data_AF-A0AAW8U334-F1
#
_entry.id   AF-A0AAW8U334-F1
#
_cell.length_a   1.000
_cell.length_b   1.000
_cell.length_c   1.000
_cell.angle_alpha   90.00
_cell.angle_beta   90.00
_cell.angle_gamma   90.00
#
_symmetry.space_group_name_H-M   'P 1'
#
loop_
_entity.id
_entity.type
_entity.pdbx_description
1 polymer ?
#
loop_
_entity_poly.entity_id
_entity_poly.type
_entity_poly.pdbx_seq_one_letter_code
_entity_poly.pdbx_strand_id
1 'polypeptide(L)'
;MIKIVMLLFSLVLLIIGWYLRKNVNKLELVFTKENNRNLLAFSSSFLGLGIIGIPVSFIFSTKEFALFFVAIVLVVSATFSIRLSKKMK
;
A
#
# COMPACT_ATOMS: atom_id res chain seq x y z
N MET A 1 14.74 16.53 6.04
CA MET A 1 14.97 15.42 5.10
C MET A 1 13.98 14.27 5.31
N ILE A 2 13.91 13.65 6.50
CA ILE A 2 13.01 12.51 6.79
C ILE A 2 11.54 12.82 6.49
N LYS A 3 11.05 14.00 6.89
CA LYS A 3 9.69 14.47 6.57
C LYS A 3 9.36 14.40 5.06
N ILE A 4 10.27 14.89 4.22
CA ILE A 4 10.09 14.88 2.76
C ILE A 4 10.06 13.44 2.25
N VAL A 5 10.95 12.58 2.77
CA VAL A 5 10.98 11.15 2.41
C VAL A 5 9.67 10.46 2.81
N MET A 6 9.16 10.67 4.02
CA MET A 6 7.88 10.09 4.47
C MET A 6 6.70 10.58 3.64
N LEU A 7 6.70 11.87 3.27
CA LEU A 7 5.66 12.44 2.43
C LEU A 7 5.68 11.84 1.02
N LEU A 8 6.86 11.75 0.40
CA LEU A 8 7.03 11.09 -0.90
C LEU A 8 6.61 9.62 -0.83
N PHE A 9 6.99 8.91 0.24
CA PHE A 9 6.61 7.51 0.43
C PHE A 9 5.09 7.36 0.56
N SER A 10 4.43 8.25 1.30
CA SER A 10 2.97 8.28 1.43
C SER A 10 2.28 8.55 0.09
N LEU A 11 2.82 9.47 -0.72
CA LEU A 11 2.32 9.73 -2.07
C LEU A 11 2.48 8.51 -2.99
N VAL A 12 3.61 7.80 -2.92
CA VAL A 12 3.82 6.55 -3.66
C VAL A 12 2.77 5.51 -3.29
N LEU A 13 2.47 5.34 -1.99
CA LEU A 13 1.41 4.43 -1.55
C LEU A 13 0.04 4.81 -2.10
N LEU A 14 -0.28 6.12 -2.14
CA LEU A 14 -1.52 6.60 -2.75
C LEU A 14 -1.59 6.27 -4.24
N ILE A 15 -0.50 6.52 -4.97
CA ILE A 15 -0.42 6.25 -6.42
C ILE A 15 -0.60 4.75 -6.69
N ILE A 16 0.11 3.89 -5.95
CA ILE A 16 0.00 2.43 -6.10
C ILE A 16 -1.42 1.97 -5.76
N GLY A 17 -1.95 2.41 -4.63
CA GLY A 17 -3.30 2.05 -4.19
C GLY A 17 -4.37 2.48 -5.19
N TRP A 18 -4.27 3.70 -5.72
CA TRP A 18 -5.17 4.23 -6.74
C TRP A 18 -5.07 3.47 -8.06
N TYR A 19 -3.84 3.21 -8.53
CA TYR A 19 -3.59 2.47 -9.76
C TYR A 19 -4.17 1.06 -9.70
N LEU A 20 -3.97 0.35 -8.59
CA LEU A 20 -4.54 -0.99 -8.41
C LEU A 20 -6.06 -0.97 -8.42
N ARG A 21 -6.68 0.02 -7.76
CA ARG A 21 -8.14 0.17 -7.74
C ARG A 21 -8.71 0.35 -9.14
N LYS A 22 -8.09 1.25 -9.90
CA LYS A 22 -8.54 1.62 -11.24
C LYS A 22 -8.38 0.49 -12.25
N ASN A 23 -7.37 -0.34 -12.09
CA ASN A 23 -7.04 -1.39 -13.05
C ASN A 23 -7.45 -2.80 -12.60
N VAL A 24 -8.21 -2.95 -11.51
CA VAL A 24 -8.54 -4.27 -10.95
C VAL A 24 -9.19 -5.21 -11.98
N ASN A 25 -10.07 -4.69 -12.83
CA ASN A 25 -10.74 -5.47 -13.89
C ASN A 25 -9.77 -5.91 -15.00
N LYS A 26 -8.69 -5.15 -15.25
CA LYS A 26 -7.64 -5.54 -16.21
C LYS A 26 -6.70 -6.59 -15.61
N LEU A 27 -6.49 -6.50 -14.30
CA LEU A 27 -5.70 -7.46 -13.52
C LEU A 27 -6.38 -8.83 -13.42
N GLU A 28 -7.69 -8.95 -13.68
CA GLU A 28 -8.42 -10.23 -13.82
C GLU A 28 -7.87 -11.15 -14.93
N LEU A 29 -7.16 -10.59 -15.93
CA LEU A 29 -6.53 -11.40 -16.98
C LEU A 29 -5.37 -12.25 -16.44
N VAL A 30 -4.73 -11.78 -15.36
CA VAL A 30 -3.57 -12.42 -14.72
C VAL A 30 -3.97 -13.12 -13.42
N PHE A 31 -5.01 -12.64 -12.75
CA PHE A 31 -5.46 -13.14 -11.45
C PHE A 31 -6.91 -13.66 -11.50
N THR A 32 -7.25 -14.65 -10.69
CA THR A 32 -8.62 -15.17 -10.60
C THR A 32 -9.60 -14.11 -10.04
N LYS A 33 -10.90 -14.22 -10.35
CA LYS A 33 -11.97 -13.36 -9.80
C LYS A 33 -11.94 -13.28 -8.28
N GLU A 34 -11.55 -14.35 -7.61
CA GLU A 34 -11.40 -14.40 -6.16
C GLU A 34 -10.30 -13.44 -5.65
N ASN A 35 -9.27 -13.19 -6.47
CA ASN A 35 -8.18 -12.28 -6.17
C ASN A 35 -8.56 -10.80 -6.31
N ASN A 36 -9.62 -10.46 -7.04
CA ASN A 36 -10.09 -9.07 -7.14
C ASN A 36 -10.44 -8.48 -5.79
N ARG A 37 -11.10 -9.26 -4.93
CA ARG A 37 -11.43 -8.83 -3.58
C ARG A 37 -10.16 -8.56 -2.76
N ASN A 38 -9.14 -9.39 -2.93
CA ASN A 38 -7.84 -9.20 -2.28
C ASN A 38 -7.10 -7.96 -2.81
N LEU A 39 -7.13 -7.73 -4.13
CA LEU A 39 -6.55 -6.57 -4.78
C LEU A 39 -7.24 -5.26 -4.34
N LEU A 40 -8.57 -5.26 -4.21
CA LEU A 40 -9.33 -4.12 -3.69
C LEU A 40 -9.05 -3.86 -2.21
N ALA A 41 -8.95 -4.92 -1.39
CA ALA A 41 -8.58 -4.79 0.01
C ALA A 41 -7.17 -4.20 0.15
N PHE A 42 -6.21 -4.69 -0.63
CA PHE A 42 -4.85 -4.20 -0.65
C PHE A 42 -4.74 -2.75 -1.14
N SER A 43 -5.44 -2.41 -2.22
CA SER A 43 -5.60 -1.03 -2.68
C SER A 43 -6.11 -0.13 -1.56
N SER A 44 -7.14 -0.55 -0.83
CA SER A 44 -7.71 0.21 0.28
C SER A 44 -6.73 0.37 1.44
N SER A 45 -5.94 -0.66 1.76
CA SER A 45 -4.88 -0.59 2.77
C SER A 45 -3.79 0.42 2.38
N PHE A 46 -3.34 0.40 1.12
CA PHE A 46 -2.30 1.33 0.64
C PHE A 46 -2.81 2.77 0.56
N LEU A 47 -4.06 2.97 0.11
CA LEU A 47 -4.70 4.27 0.16
C LEU A 47 -4.85 4.78 1.60
N GLY A 48 -5.32 3.94 2.52
CA GLY A 48 -5.45 4.29 3.93
C GLY A 48 -4.10 4.66 4.57
N LEU A 49 -3.07 3.84 4.36
CA LEU A 49 -1.72 4.12 4.86
C LEU A 49 -1.12 5.38 4.23
N GLY A 50 -1.36 5.64 2.95
CA GLY A 50 -0.94 6.87 2.29
C GLY A 50 -1.66 8.11 2.85
N ILE A 51 -2.97 8.04 3.07
CA ILE A 51 -3.76 9.14 3.66
C ILE A 51 -3.30 9.43 5.09
N ILE A 52 -3.05 8.40 5.91
CA ILE A 52 -2.56 8.54 7.29
C ILE A 52 -1.10 9.00 7.32
N GLY A 53 -0.27 8.52 6.39
CA GLY A 53 1.14 8.85 6.29
C GLY A 53 1.40 10.33 6.02
N ILE A 54 0.51 11.01 5.28
CA ILE A 54 0.59 12.45 5.03
C ILE A 54 0.59 13.26 6.34
N PRO A 55 -0.47 13.30 7.18
CA PRO A 55 -0.48 14.06 8.42
C PRO A 55 0.58 13.57 9.42
N VAL A 56 0.84 12.26 9.48
CA VAL A 56 1.90 11.70 10.33
C VAL A 56 3.28 12.27 9.95
N SER A 57 3.56 12.47 8.66
CA SER A 57 4.82 13.08 8.21
C SER A 57 5.00 14.53 8.66
N PHE A 58 3.93 15.26 8.99
CA PHE A 58 4.02 16.63 9.51
C PHE A 58 4.14 16.69 11.04
N ILE A 59 3.50 15.76 11.76
CA ILE A 59 3.38 15.79 13.22
C ILE A 59 4.47 14.96 13.91
N PHE A 60 4.80 13.77 13.37
CA PHE A 60 5.67 12.77 14.04
C PHE A 60 6.87 12.37 13.18
N SER A 61 7.56 13.34 12.56
CA SER A 61 8.65 13.08 11.59
C SER A 61 10.00 12.59 12.17
N THR A 62 9.98 11.87 13.30
CA THR A 62 11.19 11.29 13.90
C THR A 62 11.61 10.01 13.17
N LYS A 63 12.88 9.59 13.35
CA LYS A 63 13.45 8.42 12.68
C LYS A 63 12.72 7.13 13.06
N GLU A 64 12.36 7.02 14.32
CA GLU A 64 11.72 5.85 14.93
C GLU A 64 10.32 5.67 14.34
N PHE A 65 9.55 6.75 14.24
CA PHE A 65 8.22 6.72 13.60
C PHE A 65 8.30 6.42 12.11
N ALA A 66 9.31 6.96 11.41
CA ALA A 66 9.52 6.63 10.00
C ALA A 66 9.80 5.13 9.81
N LEU A 67 10.68 4.55 10.63
CA LEU A 67 10.98 3.12 10.59
C LEU A 67 9.76 2.27 10.95
N PHE A 68 8.99 2.66 11.96
CA PHE A 68 7.77 1.98 12.35
C PHE A 68 6.71 2.02 11.23
N PHE A 69 6.53 3.18 10.59
CA PHE A 69 5.62 3.32 9.45
C PHE A 69 6.03 2.42 8.28
N VAL A 70 7.33 2.41 7.94
CA VAL A 70 7.87 1.52 6.90
C VAL A 70 7.66 0.05 7.27
N ALA A 71 7.86 -0.33 8.52
CA ALA A 71 7.62 -1.70 8.98
C ALA A 71 6.16 -2.13 8.79
N ILE A 72 5.19 -1.27 9.12
CA ILE A 72 3.76 -1.54 8.88
C ILE A 72 3.50 -1.76 7.38
N VAL A 73 4.02 -0.87 6.53
CA VAL A 73 3.85 -0.96 5.07
C VAL A 73 4.45 -2.25 4.54
N LEU A 74 5.62 -2.67 5.03
CA LEU A 74 6.26 -3.93 4.65
C LEU A 74 5.42 -5.14 5.06
N VAL A 75 4.86 -5.16 6.28
CA VAL A 75 3.99 -6.26 6.73
C VAL A 75 2.74 -6.38 5.85
N VAL A 76 2.10 -5.27 5.52
CA VAL A 76 0.93 -5.25 4.62
C VAL A 76 1.33 -5.74 3.22
N SER A 77 2.47 -5.29 2.71
CA SER A 77 3.01 -5.70 1.40
C SER A 77 3.32 -7.20 1.36
N ALA A 78 3.98 -7.73 2.40
CA ALA A 78 4.32 -9.14 2.50
C ALA A 78 3.05 -10.01 2.60
N THR A 79 2.08 -9.60 3.43
CA THR A 79 0.80 -10.29 3.56
C THR A 79 0.07 -10.36 2.23
N PHE A 80 0.06 -9.25 1.48
CA PHE A 80 -0.50 -9.22 0.13
C PHE A 80 0.25 -10.14 -0.81
N SER A 81 1.58 -10.08 -0.86
CA SER A 81 2.40 -10.92 -1.74
C SER A 81 2.15 -12.41 -1.52
N ILE A 82 2.03 -12.85 -0.25
CA ILE A 82 1.74 -14.25 0.10
C ILE A 82 0.31 -14.65 -0.31
N ARG A 83 -0.67 -13.77 -0.10
CA ARG A 83 -2.06 -14.05 -0.49
C ARG A 83 -2.23 -14.09 -2.00
N LEU A 84 -1.52 -13.20 -2.70
CA LEU A 84 -1.53 -13.10 -4.14
C LEU A 84 -0.88 -14.34 -4.78
N SER A 85 0.29 -14.76 -4.30
CA SER A 85 1.03 -15.90 -4.86
C SER A 85 0.29 -17.23 -4.74
N LYS A 86 -0.47 -17.44 -3.66
CA LYS A 86 -1.30 -18.64 -3.47
C LYS A 86 -2.47 -18.76 -4.45
N LYS A 87 -2.82 -17.70 -5.18
CA LYS A 87 -4.01 -17.62 -6.04
C LYS A 87 -3.73 -17.11 -7.46
N MET A 88 -2.47 -17.20 -7.89
CA MET A 88 -2.09 -17.01 -9.29
C MET A 88 -2.54 -18.21 -10.12
N LYS A 89 -3.01 -17.96 -11.36
CA LYS A 89 -3.36 -19.01 -12.31
C LYS A 89 -2.12 -19.74 -12.80
#